data_AF-A0AAV6YMI3-F1
#
_entry.id   AF-A0AAV6YMI3-F1
#
_cell.length_a   1.000
_cell.length_b   1.000
_cell.length_c   1.000
_cell.angle_alpha   90.00
_cell.angle_beta   90.00
_cell.angle_gamma   90.00
#
_symmetry.space_group_name_H-M   'P 1'
#
loop_
_entity.id
_entity.type
_entity.pdbx_description
1 polymer ?
#
loop_
_entity_poly.entity_id
_entity_poly.type
_entity_poly.pdbx_seq_one_letter_code
_entity_poly.pdbx_strand_id
1 'polypeptide(L)'
;VKNAILAGAKGIILFSDPADSCAPGVEPYPNGWNLPGGGVQRGNVLNLEGAGDPLTPGYPAKEYMYRYKADEGAGLPRIPVHPIGYHDAEKILGLMGGKASPSSWKGNLNVSYSIGPGFIGTHSTE
;
A
#
# COMPACT_ATOMS: atom_id res chain seq x y z
N VAL A 1 -4.24 -4.30 -4.01
CA VAL A 1 -5.30 -3.31 -4.32
C VAL A 1 -6.61 -3.95 -4.76
N LYS A 2 -6.64 -4.80 -5.81
CA LYS A 2 -7.85 -5.56 -6.25
C LYS A 2 -8.64 -6.19 -5.08
N ASN A 3 -7.97 -6.93 -4.21
CA ASN A 3 -8.63 -7.61 -3.08
C ASN A 3 -9.31 -6.65 -2.08
N ALA A 4 -8.72 -5.49 -1.81
CA ALA A 4 -9.34 -4.52 -0.90
C ALA A 4 -10.54 -3.81 -1.55
N ILE A 5 -10.53 -3.61 -2.88
CA ILE A 5 -11.72 -3.18 -3.62
C ILE A 5 -12.85 -4.21 -3.46
N LEU A 6 -12.53 -5.51 -3.64
CA LEU A 6 -13.50 -6.60 -3.46
C LEU A 6 -14.03 -6.69 -2.02
N ALA A 7 -13.21 -6.33 -1.03
CA ALA A 7 -13.59 -6.25 0.37
C ALA A 7 -14.38 -4.97 0.74
N GLY A 8 -14.63 -4.07 -0.22
CA GLY A 8 -15.41 -2.85 0.01
C GLY A 8 -14.64 -1.69 0.63
N ALA A 9 -13.30 -1.73 0.65
CA ALA A 9 -12.47 -0.64 1.16
C ALA A 9 -12.71 0.66 0.37
N LYS A 10 -12.61 1.81 1.05
CA LYS A 10 -12.74 3.14 0.42
C LYS A 10 -11.42 3.76 -0.01
N GLY A 11 -10.32 3.20 0.45
CA GLY A 11 -8.95 3.60 0.12
C GLY A 11 -7.97 2.60 0.71
N ILE A 12 -6.72 2.64 0.28
CA ILE A 12 -5.66 1.77 0.79
C ILE A 12 -4.42 2.61 1.06
N ILE A 13 -3.82 2.39 2.23
CA ILE A 13 -2.47 2.84 2.54
C ILE A 13 -1.54 1.63 2.38
N LEU A 14 -0.42 1.82 1.68
CA LEU A 14 0.64 0.83 1.55
C LEU A 14 1.87 1.33 2.31
N PHE A 15 2.58 0.46 3.00
CA PHE A 15 3.85 0.81 3.66
C PHE A 15 4.80 -0.38 3.60
N SER A 16 6.10 -0.12 3.76
CA SER A 16 7.14 -1.14 3.79
C SER A 16 7.54 -1.39 5.24
N ASP A 17 7.05 -2.48 5.84
CA ASP A 17 7.39 -2.83 7.22
C ASP A 17 8.87 -3.23 7.32
N PRO A 18 9.62 -2.78 8.34
CA PRO A 18 11.01 -3.17 8.54
C PRO A 18 11.23 -4.68 8.63
N ALA A 19 10.22 -5.48 8.99
CA ALA A 19 10.29 -6.94 8.94
C ALA A 19 10.59 -7.48 7.54
N ASP A 20 10.09 -6.82 6.50
CA ASP A 20 10.21 -7.25 5.10
C ASP A 20 11.24 -6.43 4.32
N SER A 21 11.53 -5.19 4.75
CA SER A 21 12.37 -4.25 4.00
C SER A 21 13.73 -3.95 4.61
N CYS A 22 14.06 -4.48 5.79
CA CYS A 22 15.33 -4.19 6.48
C CYS A 22 16.06 -5.48 6.89
N ALA A 23 17.33 -5.60 6.47
CA ALA A 23 18.21 -6.67 6.90
C ALA A 23 18.65 -6.48 8.37
N PRO A 24 18.70 -7.56 9.19
CA PRO A 24 19.16 -7.46 10.58
C PRO A 24 20.59 -6.93 10.70
N GLY A 25 20.81 -5.98 11.61
CA GLY A 25 22.14 -5.44 11.91
C GLY A 25 22.73 -4.51 10.84
N VAL A 26 21.94 -4.07 9.86
CA VAL A 26 22.35 -3.12 8.82
C VAL A 26 21.75 -1.75 9.10
N GLU A 27 22.58 -0.72 9.04
CA GLU A 27 22.13 0.67 9.19
C GLU A 27 21.25 1.13 8.02
N PRO A 28 20.26 1.99 8.25
CA PRO A 28 19.54 2.64 7.16
C PRO A 28 20.42 3.56 6.33
N TYR A 29 20.03 3.83 5.09
CA TYR A 29 20.65 4.87 4.26
C TYR A 29 20.62 6.23 4.98
N PRO A 30 21.69 7.05 4.94
CA PRO A 30 22.90 6.92 4.10
C PRO A 30 24.03 6.04 4.66
N ASN A 31 23.92 5.57 5.90
CA ASN A 31 25.03 4.87 6.59
C ASN A 31 25.06 3.37 6.29
N GLY A 32 23.98 2.81 5.77
CA GLY A 32 23.93 1.47 5.19
C GLY A 32 22.93 1.41 4.05
N TRP A 33 22.49 0.20 3.73
CA TRP A 33 21.61 -0.06 2.58
C TRP A 33 20.19 -0.43 2.97
N ASN A 34 19.86 -0.43 4.26
CA ASN A 34 18.48 -0.60 4.70
C ASN A 34 17.62 0.61 4.34
N LEU A 35 16.32 0.34 4.19
CA LEU A 35 15.33 1.39 3.93
C LEU A 35 15.29 2.36 5.13
N PRO A 36 15.45 3.68 4.92
CA PRO A 36 15.23 4.66 5.98
C PRO A 36 13.74 4.81 6.29
N GLY A 37 13.39 5.30 7.48
CA GLY A 37 11.98 5.33 7.92
C GLY A 37 11.05 6.29 7.21
N GLY A 38 11.62 7.33 6.59
CA GLY A 38 10.90 8.17 5.63
C GLY A 38 10.95 7.64 4.19
N GLY A 39 11.63 6.52 3.95
CA GLY A 39 11.72 5.88 2.65
C GLY A 39 10.38 5.29 2.24
N VAL A 40 9.93 5.62 1.03
CA VAL A 40 8.64 5.20 0.50
C VAL A 40 8.83 4.43 -0.80
N GLN A 41 8.30 3.21 -0.86
CA GLN A 41 8.31 2.41 -2.07
C GLN A 41 7.25 2.92 -3.06
N ARG A 42 7.70 3.34 -4.25
CA ARG A 42 6.82 3.63 -5.38
C ARG A 42 6.54 2.35 -6.16
N GLY A 43 5.39 2.31 -6.82
CA GLY A 43 5.01 1.21 -7.70
C GLY A 43 3.64 1.50 -8.31
N ASN A 44 3.41 1.02 -9.53
CA ASN A 44 2.06 1.07 -10.09
C ASN A 44 1.19 0.01 -9.40
N VAL A 45 -0.12 0.27 -9.35
CA VAL A 45 -1.10 -0.64 -8.74
C VAL A 45 -2.13 -1.13 -9.76
N LEU A 46 -1.75 -1.10 -11.05
CA LEU A 46 -2.60 -1.55 -12.15
C LEU A 46 -2.73 -3.08 -12.10
N ASN A 47 -3.91 -3.58 -12.44
CA ASN A 47 -4.15 -5.00 -12.64
C ASN A 47 -4.40 -5.30 -14.12
N LEU A 48 -3.32 -5.31 -14.90
CA LEU A 48 -3.38 -5.32 -16.38
C LEU A 48 -3.65 -6.68 -17.00
N GLU A 49 -3.34 -7.78 -16.30
CA GLU A 49 -3.54 -9.16 -16.82
C GLU A 49 -2.96 -9.37 -18.24
N GLY A 50 -1.82 -8.72 -18.53
CA GLY A 50 -1.13 -8.79 -19.83
C GLY A 50 -1.52 -7.75 -20.87
N ALA A 51 -2.41 -6.80 -20.54
CA ALA A 51 -2.93 -5.80 -21.49
C ALA A 51 -1.86 -4.85 -22.10
N GLY A 52 -0.77 -4.59 -21.39
CA GLY A 52 0.20 -3.56 -21.81
C GLY A 52 -0.29 -2.15 -21.43
N ASP A 53 -0.34 -1.23 -22.38
CA ASP A 53 -0.92 0.11 -22.17
C ASP A 53 -2.41 -0.02 -21.80
N PRO A 54 -2.86 0.51 -20.63
CA PRO A 54 -4.27 0.47 -20.22
C PRO A 54 -5.26 0.96 -21.27
N LEU A 55 -4.85 1.87 -22.15
CA LEU A 55 -5.73 2.51 -23.13
C LEU A 55 -5.71 1.84 -24.50
N THR A 56 -4.75 0.96 -24.78
CA THR A 56 -4.63 0.24 -26.07
C THR A 56 -4.36 -1.26 -25.89
N PRO A 57 -5.19 -2.01 -25.15
CA PRO A 57 -4.94 -3.42 -24.90
C PRO A 57 -4.88 -4.23 -26.19
N GLY A 58 -3.79 -4.99 -26.37
CA GLY A 58 -3.56 -5.84 -27.55
C GLY A 58 -3.03 -5.12 -28.80
N TYR A 59 -2.88 -3.79 -28.76
CA TYR A 59 -2.39 -2.99 -29.90
C TYR A 59 -1.22 -2.07 -29.48
N PRO A 60 -0.30 -1.73 -30.39
CA PRO A 60 0.76 -0.78 -30.08
C PRO A 60 0.19 0.64 -29.97
N ALA A 61 0.60 1.38 -28.93
CA ALA A 61 0.15 2.74 -28.64
C ALA A 61 0.72 3.81 -29.61
N LYS A 62 0.44 3.68 -30.91
CA LYS A 62 0.80 4.66 -31.96
C LYS A 62 -0.11 5.89 -31.91
N GLU A 63 0.31 7.00 -32.50
CA GLU A 63 -0.44 8.27 -32.46
C GLU A 63 -1.86 8.12 -33.03
N TYR A 64 -2.00 7.43 -34.16
CA TYR A 64 -3.28 7.19 -34.83
C TYR A 64 -4.14 6.08 -34.21
N MET A 65 -3.67 5.43 -33.14
CA MET A 65 -4.40 4.32 -32.52
C MET A 65 -5.58 4.82 -31.71
N TYR A 66 -6.70 4.12 -31.81
CA TYR A 66 -7.83 4.33 -30.92
C TYR A 66 -7.41 4.08 -29.47
N ARG A 67 -7.85 4.95 -28.56
CA ARG A 67 -7.57 4.84 -27.12
C ARG A 67 -8.90 4.81 -26.37
N TYR A 68 -8.97 3.97 -25.35
CA TYR A 68 -10.06 4.07 -24.37
C TYR A 68 -10.03 5.44 -23.69
N LYS A 69 -11.19 5.86 -23.15
CA LYS A 69 -11.21 7.02 -22.26
C LYS A 69 -10.37 6.73 -21.02
N ALA A 70 -9.84 7.78 -20.42
CA ALA A 70 -8.91 7.66 -19.30
C ALA A 70 -9.49 6.90 -18.09
N ASP A 71 -10.80 6.95 -17.87
CA ASP A 71 -11.53 6.27 -16.80
C ASP A 71 -12.02 4.86 -17.16
N GLU A 72 -11.96 4.50 -18.44
CA GLU A 72 -12.34 3.19 -18.98
C GLU A 72 -11.11 2.28 -19.21
N GLY A 73 -9.91 2.76 -18.90
CA GLY A 73 -8.66 2.01 -19.07
C GLY A 73 -8.63 0.68 -18.33
N ALA A 74 -7.99 -0.32 -18.94
CA ALA A 74 -7.89 -1.66 -18.38
C ALA A 74 -7.10 -1.67 -17.06
N GLY A 75 -7.62 -2.38 -16.06
CA GLY A 75 -6.89 -2.63 -14.81
C GLY A 75 -6.73 -1.43 -13.88
N LEU A 76 -7.42 -0.31 -14.11
CA LEU A 76 -7.35 0.87 -13.25
C LEU A 76 -7.98 0.61 -11.86
N PRO A 77 -7.34 1.05 -10.76
CA PRO A 77 -7.95 0.99 -9.43
C PRO A 77 -9.11 1.99 -9.31
N ARG A 78 -10.16 1.62 -8.58
CA ARG A 78 -11.36 2.46 -8.37
C ARG A 78 -11.40 3.17 -7.02
N ILE A 79 -10.34 3.04 -6.23
CA ILE A 79 -10.20 3.69 -4.93
C ILE A 79 -8.81 4.33 -4.84
N PRO A 80 -8.65 5.41 -4.06
CA PRO A 80 -7.34 6.02 -3.83
C PRO A 80 -6.38 5.04 -3.14
N VAL A 81 -5.13 5.07 -3.57
CA VAL A 81 -4.02 4.29 -3.00
C VAL A 81 -2.83 5.20 -2.78
N HIS A 82 -2.24 5.19 -1.59
CA HIS A 82 -1.09 6.02 -1.27
C HIS A 82 -0.03 5.23 -0.48
N PRO A 83 1.24 5.25 -0.92
CA PRO A 83 2.32 4.65 -0.14
C PRO A 83 2.86 5.63 0.91
N ILE A 84 3.25 5.13 2.07
CA ILE A 84 3.87 5.90 3.15
C ILE A 84 5.13 5.20 3.67
N GLY A 85 5.99 5.95 4.37
CA GLY A 85 7.15 5.40 5.06
C GLY A 85 6.75 4.72 6.37
N TYR A 86 7.61 3.84 6.88
CA TYR A 86 7.28 3.08 8.09
C TYR A 86 7.25 3.93 9.37
N HIS A 87 7.93 5.09 9.40
CA HIS A 87 7.78 6.04 10.52
C HIS A 87 6.36 6.62 10.61
N ASP A 88 5.71 6.86 9.48
CA ASP A 88 4.32 7.35 9.49
C ASP A 88 3.34 6.20 9.71
N ALA A 89 3.65 5.01 9.19
CA ALA A 89 2.87 3.81 9.49
C ALA A 89 2.87 3.49 10.99
N GLU A 90 4.01 3.63 11.68
CA GLU A 90 4.13 3.43 13.13
C GLU A 90 3.19 4.35 13.91
N LYS A 91 3.05 5.62 13.51
CA LYS A 91 2.10 6.56 14.16
C LYS A 91 0.66 6.12 13.99
N ILE A 92 0.27 5.68 12.80
CA ILE A 92 -1.10 5.23 12.52
C ILE A 92 -1.37 3.92 13.26
N LEU A 93 -0.49 2.93 13.12
CA LEU A 93 -0.61 1.60 13.74
C LEU A 93 -0.50 1.64 15.26
N GLY A 94 0.27 2.58 15.82
CA GLY A 94 0.38 2.78 17.26
C GLY A 94 -0.93 3.26 17.89
N LEU A 95 -1.78 3.94 17.11
CA LEU A 95 -3.11 4.36 17.53
C LEU A 95 -4.21 3.34 17.19
N MET A 96 -3.94 2.34 16.36
CA MET A 96 -4.93 1.33 15.96
C MET A 96 -5.47 0.58 17.18
N GLY A 97 -6.79 0.62 17.35
CA GLY A 97 -7.50 -0.10 18.38
C GLY A 97 -8.01 -1.45 17.89
N GLY A 98 -9.07 -1.94 18.55
CA GLY A 98 -9.76 -3.16 18.15
C GLY A 98 -9.02 -4.45 18.50
N LYS A 99 -9.27 -5.50 17.72
CA LYS A 99 -8.82 -6.87 18.05
C LYS A 99 -7.32 -7.03 17.83
N ALA A 100 -6.66 -7.77 18.72
CA ALA A 100 -5.28 -8.20 18.52
C ALA A 100 -5.12 -9.02 17.23
N SER A 101 -4.04 -8.77 16.50
CA SER A 101 -3.70 -9.55 15.30
C SER A 101 -3.09 -10.92 15.63
N PRO A 102 -3.21 -11.90 14.71
CA PRO A 102 -2.43 -13.13 14.76
C PRO A 102 -0.92 -12.85 14.77
N SER A 103 -0.13 -13.74 15.38
CA SER A 103 1.33 -13.59 15.45
C SER A 103 1.98 -13.47 14.07
N SER A 104 1.46 -14.15 13.06
CA SER A 104 1.97 -14.11 11.68
C SER A 104 1.76 -12.78 10.96
N TRP A 105 0.97 -11.87 11.52
CA TRP A 105 0.71 -10.54 10.94
C TRP A 105 1.58 -9.45 11.57
N LYS A 106 2.33 -9.77 12.62
CA LYS A 106 3.19 -8.80 13.30
C LYS A 106 4.47 -8.60 12.50
N GLY A 107 4.72 -7.34 12.15
CA GLY A 107 6.00 -6.91 11.59
C GLY A 107 7.00 -6.54 12.69
N ASN A 108 7.92 -5.63 12.38
CA ASN A 108 9.04 -5.23 13.24
C ASN A 108 9.00 -3.74 13.64
N LEU A 109 7.80 -3.16 13.71
CA LEU A 109 7.55 -1.85 14.34
C LEU A 109 7.21 -2.02 15.81
N ASN A 110 7.45 -0.98 16.61
CA ASN A 110 7.18 -1.00 18.04
C ASN A 110 5.70 -0.67 18.34
N VAL A 111 4.79 -1.47 17.78
CA VAL A 111 3.32 -1.29 17.90
C VAL A 111 2.60 -2.61 18.15
N SER A 112 1.34 -2.54 18.56
CA SER A 112 0.53 -3.73 18.87
C SER A 112 0.10 -4.52 17.63
N TYR A 113 0.10 -3.88 16.45
CA TYR A 113 -0.48 -4.38 15.21
C TYR A 113 -1.97 -4.76 15.36
N SER A 114 -2.73 -4.00 16.13
CA SER A 114 -4.18 -4.26 16.27
C SER A 114 -4.90 -4.04 14.94
N ILE A 115 -5.94 -4.84 14.69
CA ILE A 115 -6.64 -4.91 13.39
C ILE A 115 -7.64 -3.75 13.20
N GLY A 116 -8.04 -3.08 14.28
CA GLY A 116 -9.17 -2.15 14.27
C GLY A 116 -10.51 -2.89 14.40
N PRO A 117 -11.63 -2.27 13.96
CA PRO A 117 -11.69 -0.94 13.36
C PRO A 117 -11.43 0.20 14.36
N GLY A 118 -11.00 1.35 13.83
CA GLY A 118 -10.83 2.59 14.60
C GLY A 118 -9.56 2.65 15.44
N PHE A 119 -9.38 3.79 16.11
CA PHE A 119 -8.26 4.03 17.02
C PHE A 119 -8.62 3.70 18.47
N ILE A 120 -7.60 3.54 19.31
CA ILE A 120 -7.75 3.37 20.76
C ILE A 120 -8.42 4.64 21.34
N GLY A 121 -9.42 4.45 22.21
CA GLY A 121 -10.14 5.55 22.87
C GLY A 121 -11.36 6.06 22.10
N THR A 122 -11.79 7.30 22.38
CA THR A 122 -13.05 7.92 21.89
C THR A 122 -13.06 8.32 20.41
N HIS A 123 -12.09 7.86 19.62
CA HIS A 123 -12.06 8.05 18.16
C HIS A 123 -12.60 6.83 17.41
N SER A 124 -13.28 5.92 18.12
CA SER A 124 -14.08 4.84 17.55
C SER A 124 -15.28 5.43 16.81
N THR A 125 -15.27 5.33 15.49
CA THR A 125 -16.46 5.59 14.67
C THR A 125 -17.55 4.58 15.04
N GLU A 126 -18.69 5.07 15.53
CA GLU A 126 -19.98 4.38 15.45
C GLU A 126 -20.34 4.02 14.00
#